data_AF-A0A957Y5S1-F1
#
_entry.id   AF-A0A957Y5S1-F1
#
_cell.length_a   1.000
_cell.length_b   1.000
_cell.length_c   1.000
_cell.angle_alpha   90.00
_cell.angle_beta   90.00
_cell.angle_gamma   90.00
#
_symmetry.space_group_name_H-M   'P 1'
#
loop_
_entity.id
_entity.type
_entity.pdbx_description
1 polymer ?
#
loop_
_entity_poly.entity_id
_entity_poly.type
_entity_poly.pdbx_seq_one_letter_code
_entity_poly.pdbx_strand_id
1 'polypeptide(L)'
;PLVGDVASQERVGSRLVDSSTLRLQISLRQSGEESVALDGWQLRSGTYDIPLMAEEEGELRLMGLRYRDFVPWRGLHPAIKPLGPVVLTLCHPGQDEALELSLHSWQPDGLPYNGLPGGLDEAAQRRTERLRSRIVSYADLPPVKMPPEDALSDFSLDLRRL
;
A
#
# COMPACT_ATOMS: atom_id res chain seq x y z
N PRO A 1 8.88 18.45 26.58
CA PRO A 1 10.28 18.39 27.08
C PRO A 1 10.79 19.79 27.39
N LEU A 2 11.31 19.97 28.62
CA LEU A 2 11.84 21.22 29.16
C LEU A 2 13.18 21.62 28.51
N VAL A 3 13.42 22.92 28.46
CA VAL A 3 14.55 23.64 27.82
C VAL A 3 15.87 23.42 28.57
N GLY A 4 16.31 22.16 28.69
CA GLY A 4 17.48 21.77 29.49
C GLY A 4 18.47 20.84 28.79
N ASP A 5 18.30 20.53 27.51
CA ASP A 5 19.09 19.53 26.79
C ASP A 5 19.71 20.08 25.49
N VAL A 6 20.10 21.36 25.50
CA VAL A 6 20.65 22.05 24.31
C VAL A 6 22.18 21.98 24.26
N ALA A 7 22.86 21.65 25.37
CA ALA A 7 24.33 21.68 25.46
C ALA A 7 25.03 20.35 25.08
N SER A 8 24.28 19.26 24.86
CA SER A 8 24.86 17.93 24.56
C SER A 8 24.82 17.57 23.06
N GLN A 9 24.34 18.46 22.19
CA GLN A 9 24.10 18.14 20.78
C GLN A 9 25.33 18.31 19.85
N GLU A 10 26.48 18.78 20.36
CA GLU A 10 27.65 19.07 19.51
C GLU A 10 28.45 17.84 19.03
N ARG A 11 28.02 16.61 19.34
CA ARG A 11 28.61 15.36 18.79
C ARG A 11 27.58 14.29 18.38
N VAL A 12 26.38 14.70 18.00
CA VAL A 12 25.41 13.76 17.40
C VAL A 12 25.43 13.97 15.89
N GLY A 13 26.10 13.08 15.17
CA GLY A 13 26.18 13.12 13.71
C GLY A 13 24.78 13.23 13.08
N SER A 14 24.67 14.04 12.02
CA SER A 14 23.44 14.15 11.23
C SER A 14 23.07 12.78 10.65
N ARG A 15 21.88 12.28 10.99
CA ARG A 15 21.32 11.06 10.40
C ARG A 15 20.43 11.45 9.23
N LEU A 16 20.77 10.99 8.04
CA LEU A 16 19.89 11.11 6.88
C LEU A 16 18.78 10.08 7.01
N VAL A 17 17.53 10.54 7.04
CA VAL A 17 16.34 9.68 7.07
C VAL A 17 15.66 9.76 5.71
N ASP A 18 15.47 8.61 5.07
CA ASP A 18 14.71 8.52 3.83
C ASP A 18 13.21 8.45 4.13
N SER A 19 12.53 9.60 4.06
CA SER A 19 11.09 9.71 4.28
C SER A 19 10.24 9.28 3.07
N SER A 20 10.86 8.79 1.99
CA SER A 20 10.12 8.40 0.79
C SER A 20 9.46 7.03 0.87
N THR A 21 9.73 6.24 1.90
CA THR A 21 9.15 4.90 2.06
C THR A 21 7.92 4.95 2.95
N LEU A 22 6.80 4.42 2.44
CA LEU A 22 5.55 4.25 3.18
C LEU A 22 5.22 2.78 3.39
N ARG A 23 4.34 2.51 4.36
CA ARG A 23 3.83 1.17 4.68
C ARG A 23 2.30 1.17 4.62
N LEU A 24 1.72 0.17 3.95
CA LEU A 24 0.31 -0.18 4.06
C LEU A 24 0.17 -1.46 4.87
N GLN A 25 -0.94 -1.60 5.57
CA GLN A 25 -1.42 -2.90 6.03
C GLN A 25 -2.68 -3.21 5.23
N ILE A 26 -2.70 -4.40 4.62
CA ILE A 26 -3.89 -4.94 3.98
C ILE A 26 -4.47 -6.01 4.88
N SER A 27 -5.77 -5.90 5.12
CA SER A 27 -6.56 -6.84 5.91
C SER A 27 -7.74 -7.29 5.06
N LEU A 28 -7.81 -8.57 4.73
CA LEU A 28 -8.95 -9.20 4.08
C LEU A 28 -9.71 -10.02 5.13
N ARG A 29 -10.98 -9.68 5.33
CA ARG A 29 -11.87 -10.35 6.29
C ARG A 29 -13.25 -10.48 5.68
N GLN A 30 -14.00 -11.45 6.18
CA GLN A 30 -15.41 -11.58 5.85
C GLN A 30 -16.19 -10.39 6.41
N SER A 31 -17.26 -9.99 5.72
CA SER A 31 -18.15 -8.92 6.15
C SER A 31 -19.60 -9.33 5.86
N GLY A 32 -20.44 -9.36 6.91
CA GLY A 32 -21.85 -9.75 6.80
C GLY A 32 -22.13 -11.18 7.28
N GLU A 33 -23.42 -11.56 7.26
CA GLU A 33 -23.92 -12.88 7.70
C GLU A 33 -23.81 -13.95 6.61
N GLU A 34 -23.81 -13.57 5.33
CA GLU A 34 -23.57 -14.48 4.20
C GLU A 34 -22.06 -14.69 4.03
N SER A 35 -21.53 -15.68 4.72
CA SER A 35 -20.11 -16.02 4.70
C SER A 35 -19.70 -16.63 3.36
N VAL A 36 -18.84 -15.94 2.63
CA VAL A 36 -18.00 -16.54 1.58
C VAL A 36 -16.67 -16.89 2.22
N ALA A 37 -16.27 -18.16 2.14
CA ALA A 37 -14.97 -18.61 2.60
C ALA A 37 -13.85 -17.79 1.94
N LEU A 38 -12.81 -17.47 2.71
CA LEU A 38 -11.67 -16.73 2.21
C LEU A 38 -10.82 -17.60 1.23
N ASP A 39 -10.94 -18.92 1.27
CA ASP A 39 -10.22 -19.82 0.38
C ASP A 39 -10.37 -19.44 -1.10
N GLY A 40 -9.26 -19.55 -1.84
CA GLY A 40 -9.21 -19.24 -3.28
C GLY A 40 -9.10 -17.75 -3.63
N TRP A 41 -9.45 -16.81 -2.73
CA TRP A 41 -9.24 -15.39 -2.99
C TRP A 41 -7.75 -15.04 -2.99
N GLN A 42 -7.35 -14.20 -3.95
CA GLN A 42 -5.99 -13.77 -4.19
C GLN A 42 -5.95 -12.24 -4.26
N LEU A 43 -4.90 -11.66 -3.66
CA LEU A 43 -4.57 -10.25 -3.81
C LEU A 43 -3.31 -10.14 -4.65
N ARG A 44 -3.31 -9.30 -5.69
CA ARG A 44 -2.19 -9.15 -6.62
C ARG A 44 -1.72 -7.70 -6.72
N SER A 45 -0.44 -7.51 -7.02
CA SER A 45 0.14 -6.24 -7.48
C SER A 45 0.74 -6.47 -8.87
N GLY A 46 0.05 -6.00 -9.92
CA GLY A 46 0.40 -6.32 -11.30
C GLY A 46 0.38 -7.84 -11.54
N THR A 47 1.52 -8.40 -11.92
CA THR A 47 1.67 -9.87 -12.12
C THR A 47 1.99 -10.63 -10.84
N TYR A 48 2.29 -9.95 -9.74
CA TYR A 48 2.78 -10.60 -8.52
C TYR A 48 1.65 -10.92 -7.55
N ASP A 49 1.62 -12.15 -7.05
CA ASP A 49 0.77 -12.52 -5.92
C ASP A 49 1.23 -11.81 -4.64
N ILE A 50 0.29 -11.42 -3.80
CA ILE A 50 0.56 -10.91 -2.45
C ILE A 50 0.15 -12.02 -1.49
N PRO A 51 1.11 -12.75 -0.91
CA PRO A 51 0.82 -13.94 -0.12
C PRO A 51 0.23 -13.56 1.24
N LEU A 52 -1.09 -13.36 1.30
CA LEU A 52 -1.74 -12.96 2.54
C LEU A 52 -1.61 -14.07 3.60
N MET A 53 -1.12 -13.71 4.78
CA MET A 53 -0.96 -14.62 5.90
C MET A 53 -2.29 -14.80 6.62
N ALA A 54 -2.68 -16.05 6.85
CA ALA A 54 -3.87 -16.38 7.63
C ALA A 54 -3.61 -16.17 9.13
N GLU A 55 -4.51 -15.45 9.78
CA GLU A 55 -4.59 -15.21 11.21
C GLU A 55 -6.01 -15.55 11.68
N GLU A 56 -6.22 -15.62 13.00
CA GLU A 56 -7.55 -15.86 13.59
C GLU A 56 -8.22 -17.11 13.00
N GLU A 57 -7.50 -18.24 12.96
CA GLU A 57 -7.98 -19.51 12.39
C GLU A 57 -8.46 -19.43 10.92
N GLY A 58 -8.00 -18.42 10.18
CA GLY A 58 -8.31 -18.22 8.76
C GLY A 58 -9.42 -17.20 8.49
N GLU A 59 -9.99 -16.58 9.51
CA GLU A 59 -11.01 -15.53 9.38
C GLU A 59 -10.42 -14.20 8.88
N LEU A 60 -9.12 -13.99 9.11
CA LEU A 60 -8.39 -12.80 8.76
C LEU A 60 -7.17 -13.16 7.92
N ARG A 61 -6.98 -12.41 6.84
CA ARG A 61 -5.77 -12.51 6.01
C ARG A 61 -5.06 -11.17 5.90
N LEU A 62 -3.77 -11.16 6.20
CA LEU A 62 -3.00 -9.95 6.44
C LEU A 62 -1.70 -9.91 5.62
N MET A 63 -1.33 -8.72 5.17
CA MET A 63 0.00 -8.45 4.63
C MET A 63 0.37 -6.98 4.76
N GLY A 64 1.62 -6.70 5.15
CA GLY A 64 2.21 -5.37 5.04
C GLY A 64 2.77 -5.12 3.64
N LEU A 65 2.56 -3.94 3.08
CA LEU A 65 3.20 -3.53 1.84
C LEU A 65 4.15 -2.37 2.12
N ARG A 66 5.37 -2.43 1.59
CA ARG A 66 6.29 -1.28 1.57
C ARG A 66 6.45 -0.80 0.16
N TYR A 67 6.39 0.52 -0.03
CA TYR A 67 6.54 1.13 -1.33
C TYR A 67 7.20 2.49 -1.19
N ARG A 68 7.71 3.00 -2.31
CA ARG A 68 8.25 4.35 -2.37
C ARG A 68 7.17 5.30 -2.87
N ASP A 69 6.93 6.39 -2.17
CA ASP A 69 5.86 7.35 -2.49
C ASP A 69 6.34 8.54 -3.35
N PHE A 70 7.57 9.03 -3.09
CA PHE A 70 8.17 10.14 -3.84
C PHE A 70 9.70 9.99 -3.95
N VAL A 71 10.36 10.86 -4.73
CA VAL A 71 11.83 10.95 -4.75
C VAL A 71 12.26 12.15 -3.93
N PRO A 72 12.95 12.00 -2.79
CA PRO A 72 13.44 13.12 -2.03
C PRO A 72 14.65 13.73 -2.75
N TRP A 73 14.86 15.03 -2.57
CA TRP A 73 16.01 15.75 -3.12
C TRP A 73 17.36 15.15 -2.70
N ARG A 74 17.44 14.63 -1.47
CA ARG A 74 18.55 13.80 -0.97
C ARG A 74 17.99 12.46 -0.51
N GLY A 75 18.15 11.42 -1.33
CA GLY A 75 17.68 10.07 -1.04
C GLY A 75 18.81 9.06 -1.02
N LEU A 76 18.62 7.97 -0.25
CA LEU A 76 19.59 6.88 -0.19
C LEU A 76 19.53 5.97 -1.43
N HIS A 77 18.41 5.98 -2.15
CA HIS A 77 18.15 5.03 -3.23
C HIS A 77 17.64 5.69 -4.53
N PRO A 78 18.38 6.59 -5.20
CA PRO A 78 17.85 7.37 -6.34
C PRO A 78 17.32 6.52 -7.51
N ALA A 79 17.77 5.26 -7.65
CA ALA A 79 17.32 4.36 -8.72
C ALA A 79 15.92 3.75 -8.52
N ILE A 80 15.40 3.72 -7.28
CA ILE A 80 14.07 3.16 -7.01
C ILE A 80 13.02 4.19 -7.41
N LYS A 81 12.13 3.89 -8.34
CA LYS A 81 11.07 4.86 -8.70
C LYS A 81 9.97 4.91 -7.64
N PRO A 82 9.29 6.04 -7.45
CA PRO A 82 8.06 6.07 -6.67
C PRO A 82 7.00 5.21 -7.37
N LEU A 83 6.21 4.51 -6.56
CA LEU A 83 5.11 3.66 -6.95
C LEU A 83 3.82 4.45 -6.68
N GLY A 84 3.25 5.06 -7.72
CA GLY A 84 2.09 5.92 -7.62
C GLY A 84 1.27 5.95 -8.92
N PRO A 85 0.01 5.48 -8.93
CA PRO A 85 -0.69 4.86 -7.79
C PRO A 85 -0.16 3.46 -7.42
N VAL A 86 -0.40 3.03 -6.18
CA VAL A 86 -0.30 1.61 -5.81
C VAL A 86 -1.56 0.91 -6.30
N VAL A 87 -1.41 -0.03 -7.23
CA VAL A 87 -2.54 -0.77 -7.82
C VAL A 87 -2.56 -2.19 -7.26
N LEU A 88 -3.71 -2.57 -6.70
CA LEU A 88 -3.96 -3.90 -6.16
C LEU A 88 -5.18 -4.51 -6.85
N THR A 89 -5.17 -5.82 -7.05
CA THR A 89 -6.31 -6.55 -7.63
C THR A 89 -6.72 -7.69 -6.71
N LEU A 90 -7.96 -7.64 -6.21
CA LEU A 90 -8.58 -8.74 -5.47
C LEU A 90 -9.39 -9.59 -6.45
N CYS A 91 -9.11 -10.88 -6.51
CA CYS A 91 -9.74 -11.78 -7.47
C CYS A 91 -9.96 -13.18 -6.87
N HIS A 92 -10.86 -13.95 -7.45
CA HIS A 92 -11.12 -15.35 -7.10
C HIS A 92 -11.25 -16.15 -8.40
N PRO A 93 -10.58 -17.31 -8.55
CA PRO A 93 -10.56 -18.08 -9.81
C PRO A 93 -11.93 -18.61 -10.25
N GLY A 94 -12.88 -18.73 -9.32
CA GLY A 94 -14.28 -19.07 -9.60
C GLY A 94 -15.18 -17.88 -9.91
N GLN A 95 -14.64 -16.68 -10.11
CA GLN A 95 -15.39 -15.46 -10.44
C GLN A 95 -14.91 -14.89 -11.77
N ASP A 96 -15.83 -14.39 -12.58
CA ASP A 96 -15.50 -13.72 -13.86
C ASP A 96 -15.01 -12.28 -13.65
N GLU A 97 -15.28 -11.72 -12.47
CA GLU A 97 -14.95 -10.34 -12.11
C GLU A 97 -13.87 -10.30 -11.02
N ALA A 98 -13.07 -9.24 -11.07
CA ALA A 98 -12.10 -8.89 -10.07
C ALA A 98 -12.23 -7.41 -9.68
N LEU A 99 -11.83 -7.07 -8.46
CA LEU A 99 -11.83 -5.71 -7.94
C LEU A 99 -10.42 -5.13 -8.06
N GLU A 100 -10.24 -4.10 -8.87
CA GLU A 100 -9.01 -3.32 -8.91
C GLU A 100 -9.15 -2.10 -7.99
N LEU A 101 -8.15 -1.90 -7.13
CA LEU A 101 -8.01 -0.78 -6.21
C LEU A 101 -6.77 0.02 -6.60
N SER A 102 -6.88 1.34 -6.70
CA SER A 102 -5.76 2.24 -6.90
C SER A 102 -5.67 3.25 -5.76
N LEU A 103 -4.55 3.24 -5.05
CA LEU A 103 -4.23 4.20 -4.00
C LEU A 103 -3.27 5.26 -4.54
N HIS A 104 -3.74 6.49 -4.59
CA HIS A 104 -3.01 7.65 -5.08
C HIS A 104 -2.31 8.38 -3.93
N SER A 105 -1.07 8.81 -4.14
CA SER A 105 -0.34 9.64 -3.16
C SER A 105 -0.94 11.04 -3.05
N TRP A 106 -1.53 11.51 -4.15
CA TRP A 106 -2.16 12.80 -4.31
C TRP A 106 -3.61 12.67 -4.82
N GLN A 107 -4.18 13.78 -5.29
CA GLN A 107 -5.43 13.80 -6.04
C GLN A 107 -5.33 12.86 -7.26
N PRO A 108 -6.31 11.96 -7.48
CA PRO A 108 -6.18 10.88 -8.47
C PRO A 108 -6.07 11.27 -9.95
N ASP A 109 -6.51 12.47 -10.32
CA ASP A 109 -6.41 13.02 -11.67
C ASP A 109 -5.13 13.86 -11.84
N GLY A 110 -4.25 13.86 -10.82
CA GLY A 110 -2.98 14.59 -10.83
C GLY A 110 -3.11 16.11 -10.67
N LEU A 111 -4.31 16.59 -10.32
CA LEU A 111 -4.60 18.02 -10.20
C LEU A 111 -4.34 18.53 -8.78
N PRO A 112 -4.03 19.82 -8.58
CA PRO A 112 -4.05 20.40 -7.26
C PRO A 112 -5.48 20.39 -6.72
N TYR A 113 -5.64 20.18 -5.41
CA TYR A 113 -6.89 20.49 -4.74
C TYR A 113 -7.12 22.01 -4.75
N ASN A 114 -8.38 22.43 -4.66
CA ASN A 114 -8.72 23.84 -4.49
C ASN A 114 -8.32 24.32 -3.09
N GLY A 115 -7.13 24.91 -2.99
CA GLY A 115 -6.58 25.45 -1.74
C GLY A 115 -6.41 24.41 -0.62
N LEU A 116 -6.24 24.92 0.60
CA LEU A 116 -6.24 24.12 1.81
C LEU A 116 -7.65 23.61 2.12
N PRO A 117 -7.80 22.45 2.78
CA PRO A 117 -9.11 22.02 3.24
C PRO A 117 -9.67 23.02 4.26
N GLY A 118 -10.96 23.33 4.16
CA GLY A 118 -11.68 24.22 5.08
C GLY A 118 -11.90 23.61 6.47
N GLY A 119 -11.69 22.31 6.64
CA GLY A 119 -11.81 21.62 7.93
C GLY A 119 -11.33 20.16 7.89
N LEU A 120 -11.44 19.48 9.04
CA LEU A 120 -11.02 18.08 9.18
C LEU A 120 -11.84 17.12 8.32
N ASP A 121 -13.14 17.39 8.15
CA ASP A 121 -14.04 16.57 7.34
C ASP A 121 -13.67 16.63 5.86
N GLU A 122 -13.41 17.83 5.34
CA GLU A 122 -12.91 17.99 3.97
C GLU A 122 -11.54 17.33 3.80
N ALA A 123 -10.64 17.49 4.78
CA ALA A 123 -9.35 16.81 4.75
C ALA A 123 -9.49 15.28 4.75
N ALA A 124 -10.48 14.72 5.47
CA ALA A 124 -10.80 13.30 5.46
C ALA A 124 -11.37 12.84 4.12
N GLN A 125 -12.32 13.59 3.57
CA GLN A 125 -12.90 13.33 2.25
C GLN A 125 -11.81 13.31 1.16
N ARG A 126 -10.91 14.30 1.14
CA ARG A 126 -9.74 14.34 0.24
C ARG A 126 -8.73 13.20 0.45
N ARG A 127 -8.77 12.47 1.58
CA ARG A 127 -7.98 11.23 1.77
C ARG A 127 -8.73 10.02 1.21
N THR A 128 -10.04 9.93 1.45
CA THR A 128 -10.90 8.88 0.91
C THR A 128 -10.91 8.88 -0.62
N GLU A 129 -10.96 10.05 -1.24
CA GLU A 129 -10.91 10.22 -2.71
C GLU A 129 -9.67 9.61 -3.36
N ARG A 130 -8.57 9.46 -2.61
CA ARG A 130 -7.32 8.90 -3.13
C ARG A 130 -7.39 7.40 -3.35
N LEU A 131 -8.39 6.72 -2.80
CA LEU A 131 -8.66 5.32 -3.08
C LEU A 131 -9.76 5.25 -4.14
N ARG A 132 -9.42 4.78 -5.34
CA ARG A 132 -10.40 4.49 -6.40
C ARG A 132 -10.53 2.98 -6.58
N SER A 133 -11.75 2.52 -6.83
CA SER A 133 -12.05 1.14 -7.18
C SER A 133 -12.72 1.04 -8.53
N ARG A 134 -12.50 -0.08 -9.23
CA ARG A 134 -13.26 -0.47 -10.41
C ARG A 134 -13.32 -1.98 -10.53
N ILE A 135 -14.37 -2.48 -11.18
CA ILE A 135 -14.47 -3.89 -11.57
C ILE A 135 -13.72 -4.10 -12.88
N VAL A 136 -12.98 -5.19 -12.97
CA VAL A 136 -12.25 -5.65 -14.16
C VAL A 136 -12.57 -7.11 -14.42
N SER A 137 -12.38 -7.56 -15.66
CA SER A 137 -12.53 -8.97 -16.02
C SER A 137 -11.38 -9.79 -15.45
N TYR A 138 -11.70 -10.93 -14.82
CA TYR A 138 -10.71 -11.91 -14.37
C TYR A 138 -9.88 -12.43 -15.55
N ALA A 139 -10.50 -12.61 -16.72
CA ALA A 139 -9.84 -13.12 -17.91
C ALA A 139 -8.76 -12.16 -18.48
N ASP A 140 -8.84 -10.86 -18.16
CA ASP A 140 -7.87 -9.86 -18.59
C ASP A 140 -6.66 -9.76 -17.65
N LEU A 141 -6.71 -10.45 -16.50
CA LEU A 141 -5.61 -10.41 -15.53
C LEU A 141 -4.38 -11.15 -16.07
N PRO A 142 -3.18 -10.59 -15.90
CA PRO A 142 -1.98 -11.26 -16.33
C PRO A 142 -1.73 -12.54 -15.52
N PRO A 143 -0.95 -13.49 -16.08
CA PRO A 143 -0.52 -14.68 -15.35
C PRO A 143 0.18 -14.31 -14.05
N VAL A 144 -0.18 -14.99 -12.98
CA VAL A 144 0.36 -14.75 -11.65
C VAL A 144 1.79 -15.28 -11.52
N LYS A 145 2.62 -14.54 -10.79
CA LYS A 145 3.98 -14.88 -10.39
C LYS A 145 4.13 -14.74 -8.89
N MET A 146 4.95 -15.58 -8.28
CA MET A 146 5.38 -15.36 -6.91
C MET A 146 6.36 -14.17 -6.85
N PRO A 147 6.28 -13.32 -5.81
CA PRO A 147 7.31 -12.33 -5.55
C PRO A 147 8.69 -12.97 -5.38
N PRO A 148 9.78 -12.26 -5.71
CA PRO A 148 11.13 -12.67 -5.33
C PRO A 148 11.25 -12.88 -3.83
N GLU A 149 12.01 -13.88 -3.39
CA GLU A 149 12.18 -14.20 -1.96
C GLU A 149 12.75 -13.02 -1.16
N ASP A 150 13.64 -12.24 -1.77
CA ASP A 150 14.23 -11.06 -1.14
C ASP A 150 13.27 -9.87 -1.07
N ALA A 151 12.13 -9.91 -1.76
CA ALA A 151 11.04 -8.95 -1.59
C ALA A 151 10.14 -9.29 -0.38
N LEU A 152 10.25 -10.49 0.17
CA LEU A 152 9.37 -11.02 1.19
C LEU A 152 9.99 -11.04 2.59
N SER A 153 9.11 -10.94 3.58
CA SER A 153 9.32 -11.24 4.99
C SER A 153 7.99 -11.76 5.54
N ASP A 154 7.99 -12.35 6.74
CA ASP A 154 6.83 -13.05 7.32
C ASP A 154 5.50 -12.30 7.16
N PHE A 155 5.50 -10.97 7.35
CA PHE A 155 4.30 -10.14 7.27
C PHE A 155 4.49 -8.89 6.40
N SER A 156 5.48 -8.88 5.51
CA SER A 156 5.66 -7.74 4.61
C SER A 156 6.21 -8.14 3.24
N LEU A 157 5.58 -7.61 2.19
CA LEU A 157 6.09 -7.55 0.83
C LEU A 157 6.65 -6.15 0.53
N ASP A 158 7.86 -6.07 0.00
CA ASP A 158 8.51 -4.83 -0.42
C ASP A 158 8.37 -4.60 -1.92
N LEU A 159 7.40 -3.78 -2.31
CA LEU A 159 7.10 -3.45 -3.71
C LEU A 159 8.24 -2.69 -4.40
N ARG A 160 9.23 -2.20 -3.65
CA ARG A 160 10.43 -1.56 -4.20
C ARG A 160 11.43 -2.56 -4.79
N ARG A 161 11.19 -3.86 -4.58
CA ARG A 161 12.03 -4.98 -5.04
C ARG A 161 11.37 -5.83 -6.14
N LEU A 162 10.19 -5.42 -6.62
CA LEU A 162 9.46 -6.06 -7.72
C LEU A 162 9.86 -5.50 -9.09
#